data_AF-A0A7J8XMT4-F1
#
_entry.id   AF-A0A7J8XMT4-F1
#
_cell.length_a   1.000
_cell.length_b   1.000
_cell.length_c   1.000
_cell.angle_alpha   90.00
_cell.angle_beta   90.00
_cell.angle_gamma   90.00
#
_symmetry.space_group_name_H-M   'P 1'
#
loop_
_entity.id
_entity.type
_entity.pdbx_description
1 polymer ?
#
loop_
_entity_poly.entity_id
_entity_poly.type
_entity_poly.pdbx_seq_one_letter_code
_entity_poly.pdbx_strand_id
1 'polypeptide(L)' 'MFEQIIDASKGKQIVMFLDYDGTLSPIVEDPDRAFMSKKMRKTVRKLAKCFPTAIVSGRCRDKVHFHALDL' A
#
# COMPACT_ATOMS: atom_id res chain seq x y z
N MET A 1 -0.63 -16.92 12.66
CA MET A 1 0.14 -16.02 11.81
C MET A 1 -0.02 -14.55 12.20
N PHE A 2 -1.20 -13.94 12.09
CA PHE A 2 -1.38 -12.52 12.44
C PHE A 2 -1.03 -12.20 13.91
N GLU A 3 -1.49 -13.03 14.85
CA GLU A 3 -1.13 -12.90 16.28
C GLU A 3 0.38 -12.96 16.54
N GLN A 4 1.11 -13.77 15.76
CA GLN A 4 2.57 -13.87 15.89
C GLN A 4 3.26 -12.59 15.42
N ILE A 5 2.73 -11.94 14.37
CA ILE A 5 3.23 -10.64 13.89
C ILE A 5 2.97 -9.56 14.94
N ILE A 6 1.77 -9.54 15.53
CA ILE A 6 1.45 -8.61 16.61
C ILE A 6 2.41 -8.81 17.78
N ASP A 7 2.55 -10.03 18.26
CA ASP A 7 3.43 -10.34 19.40
C ASP A 7 4.88 -9.95 19.12
N ALA A 8 5.40 -10.28 17.93
CA ALA A 8 6.75 -9.92 17.51
C ALA A 8 6.95 -8.40 17.34
N SER A 9 5.88 -7.62 17.18
CA SER A 9 5.93 -6.17 17.00
C SER A 9 5.85 -5.36 18.30
N LYS A 10 5.51 -6.00 19.43
CA LYS A 10 5.40 -5.32 20.74
C LYS A 10 6.70 -4.58 21.08
N GLY A 11 6.57 -3.30 21.45
CA GLY A 11 7.71 -2.44 21.81
C GLY A 11 8.56 -1.95 20.63
N LYS A 12 8.20 -2.28 19.38
CA LYS A 12 8.93 -1.84 18.17
C LYS A 12 8.19 -0.74 17.44
N GLN A 13 8.93 0.14 16.77
CA GLN A 13 8.37 1.05 15.79
C GLN A 13 8.17 0.31 14.47
N ILE A 14 6.94 0.30 13.97
CA ILE A 14 6.58 -0.37 12.73
C ILE A 14 6.63 0.64 11.58
N VAL A 15 7.26 0.24 10.48
CA VAL A 15 7.21 0.95 9.20
C VAL A 15 6.61 0.01 8.17
N MET A 16 5.65 0.50 7.39
CA MET A 16 4.93 -0.30 6.40
C MET A 16 5.45 0.01 5.00
N PHE A 17 5.95 -1.01 4.31
CA PHE A 17 6.27 -0.95 2.89
C PHE A 17 5.28 -1.82 2.13
N LEU A 18 4.58 -1.23 1.17
CA LEU A 18 3.50 -1.90 0.45
C LEU A 18 3.84 -1.97 -1.04
N ASP A 19 3.80 -3.17 -1.60
CA ASP A 19 3.82 -3.34 -3.04
C ASP A 19 2.52 -2.78 -3.68
N TYR A 20 2.57 -2.39 -4.96
CA TYR A 20 1.41 -1.84 -5.66
C TYR A 20 0.68 -2.88 -6.52
N ASP A 21 1.32 -3.43 -7.54
CA ASP A 21 0.67 -4.25 -8.57
C ASP A 21 0.41 -5.67 -8.11
N GLY A 22 -0.87 -6.07 -8.08
CA GLY A 22 -1.28 -7.35 -7.52
C GLY A 22 -1.38 -7.38 -6.00
N THR A 23 -1.02 -6.28 -5.33
CA THR A 23 -1.15 -6.11 -3.88
C THR A 23 -2.23 -5.07 -3.53
N LEU A 24 -2.03 -3.81 -3.92
CA LEU A 24 -2.99 -2.72 -3.68
C LEU A 24 -3.91 -2.46 -4.87
N SER A 25 -3.46 -2.83 -6.08
CA SER A 25 -4.25 -2.84 -7.32
C SER A 25 -4.38 -4.28 -7.83
N PRO A 26 -5.41 -4.58 -8.65
CA PRO A 26 -5.50 -5.89 -9.30
C PRO A 26 -4.36 -6.09 -10.31
N ILE A 27 -3.96 -7.36 -10.52
CA ILE A 27 -3.12 -7.73 -11.67
C ILE A 27 -3.99 -7.61 -12.93
N VAL A 28 -3.52 -6.82 -13.89
CA VAL A 28 -4.22 -6.53 -15.16
C VAL A 28 -3.24 -6.60 -16.33
N GLU A 29 -3.75 -6.90 -17.52
CA GLU A 29 -2.91 -6.98 -18.74
C GLU A 29 -2.32 -5.63 -19.15
N ASP A 30 -3.11 -4.56 -19.03
CA ASP A 30 -2.66 -3.19 -19.24
C ASP A 30 -2.31 -2.55 -17.89
N PRO A 31 -1.02 -2.33 -17.58
CA PRO A 31 -0.60 -1.74 -16.32
C PRO A 31 -1.27 -0.38 -16.07
N ASP A 32 -1.53 0.44 -17.08
CA ASP A 32 -2.10 1.78 -16.89
C ASP A 32 -3.57 1.73 -16.39
N ARG A 33 -4.16 0.53 -16.33
CA ARG A 33 -5.48 0.26 -15.77
C ARG A 33 -5.46 -0.37 -14.37
N ALA A 34 -4.30 -0.54 -13.75
CA ALA A 34 -4.17 -1.09 -12.41
C ALA A 34 -4.50 -0.04 -11.33
N PHE A 35 -5.79 0.28 -11.20
CA PHE A 35 -6.25 1.26 -10.22
C PHE A 35 -6.51 0.62 -8.86
N MET A 36 -6.01 1.25 -7.81
CA MET A 36 -6.45 0.97 -6.44
C MET A 36 -7.95 1.29 -6.29
N SER A 37 -8.73 0.43 -5.62
CA SER A 37 -10.15 0.73 -5.37
C SER A 37 -10.32 1.89 -4.38
N LYS A 38 -11.46 2.59 -4.42
CA LYS A 38 -11.78 3.65 -3.42
C LYS A 38 -11.72 3.11 -1.98
N LYS A 39 -12.14 1.87 -1.77
CA LYS A 39 -12.08 1.20 -0.46
C LYS A 39 -10.63 0.99 -0.03
N MET A 40 -9.78 0.48 -0.91
CA MET A 40 -8.37 0.24 -0.62
C MET A 40 -7.62 1.55 -0.36
N ARG A 41 -7.88 2.62 -1.14
CA ARG A 41 -7.34 3.96 -0.86
C ARG A 41 -7.68 4.45 0.55
N LYS A 42 -8.94 4.30 0.98
CA LYS A 42 -9.34 4.64 2.36
C LYS A 42 -8.61 3.81 3.41
N THR A 43 -8.37 2.52 3.14
CA THR A 43 -7.64 1.63 4.05
C THR A 43 -6.17 2.05 4.18
N VAL A 44 -5.47 2.26 3.07
CA VAL A 44 -4.07 2.69 3.08
C VAL A 44 -3.92 4.05 3.78
N ARG A 45 -4.85 4.99 3.55
CA ARG A 45 -4.85 6.29 4.27
C ARG A 45 -4.99 6.12 5.77
N LYS A 46 -5.84 5.19 6.23
CA LYS A 46 -5.98 4.89 7.66
C LYS A 46 -4.70 4.28 8.22
N LEU A 47 -4.06 3.37 7.49
CA LEU A 47 -2.80 2.76 7.88
C LEU A 47 -1.67 3.80 8.00
N ALA A 48 -1.56 4.71 7.04
CA ALA A 48 -0.54 5.77 7.03
C ALA A 48 -0.66 6.78 8.19
N LYS A 49 -1.85 6.88 8.81
CA LYS A 49 -2.04 7.67 10.04
C LYS A 49 -1.53 6.96 11.29
N CYS A 50 -1.37 5.64 11.24
CA CYS A 50 -0.90 4.82 12.35
C CYS A 50 0.61 4.56 12.28
N PHE A 51 1.14 4.36 11.08
CA PHE A 51 2.53 3.98 10.85
C PHE A 51 3.14 4.78 9.69
N PRO A 52 4.42 5.17 9.75
CA PRO A 52 5.15 5.59 8.57
C PRO A 52 4.98 4.54 7.47
N THR A 53 4.42 4.95 6.33
CA THR A 53 4.00 4.04 5.27
C THR A 53 4.53 4.52 3.93
N ALA A 54 5.11 3.62 3.15
CA ALA A 54 5.58 3.87 1.79
C ALA A 54 5.00 2.83 0.82
N ILE A 55 4.60 3.28 -0.36
CA ILE A 55 4.29 2.40 -1.48
C ILE A 55 5.60 2.18 -2.25
N VAL A 56 5.99 0.92 -2.43
CA VAL A 56 7.14 0.49 -3.23
C VAL A 56 6.59 -0.13 -4.49
N SER A 57 6.99 0.38 -5.66
CA SER A 57 6.47 -0.10 -6.94
C SER A 57 7.57 -0.10 -7.98
N GLY A 58 7.50 -1.06 -8.92
CA GLY A 58 8.33 -1.05 -10.13
C GLY A 58 7.90 0.02 -11.14
N ARG A 59 6.78 0.71 -10.93
CA ARG A 59 6.29 1.78 -11.81
C ARG A 59 7.06 3.08 -11.61
N CYS A 60 7.13 3.87 -12.68
CA CYS A 60 7.56 5.26 -12.58
C CYS A 60 6.66 6.02 -11.59
N ARG A 61 7.29 6.92 -10.80
CA ARG A 61 6.63 7.66 -9.72
C ARG A 61 5.39 8.42 -10.20
N ASP A 62 5.43 9.00 -11.39
CA ASP A 62 4.33 9.79 -11.94
C ASP A 62 3.07 8.95 -12.22
N LYS A 63 3.26 7.69 -12.65
CA LYS A 63 2.14 6.74 -12.84
C LYS A 63 1.53 6.33 -11.50
N VAL A 64 2.36 6.09 -10.48
CA VAL A 64 1.85 5.82 -9.13
C VAL A 64 1.13 7.04 -8.57
N HIS A 65 1.62 8.26 -8.83
CA HIS A 65 1.00 9.48 -8.33
C HIS A 65 -0.42 9.69 -8.87
N PHE A 66 -0.63 9.45 -10.16
CA PHE A 66 -1.95 9.58 -10.79
C PHE A 66 -2.98 8.55 -10.27
N HIS A 67 -2.52 7.38 -9.81
CA HIS A 67 -3.39 6.28 -9.40
C HIS A 67 -3.50 6.08 -7.87
N ALA A 68 -2.54 6.58 -7.11
CA ALA A 68 -2.39 6.29 -5.68
C ALA A 68 -2.37 7.53 -4.78
N LEU A 69 -2.02 8.73 -5.25
CA LEU A 69 -1.62 9.84 -4.36
C LEU A 69 -2.67 10.91 -4.06
N ASP A 70 -3.96 10.57 -4.11
CA ASP A 70 -4.92 11.31 -3.27
C ASP A 70 -4.85 10.87 -1.79
N LEU A 71 -3.89 10.03 -1.37
CA LEU A 71 -3.76 9.48 -0.01
C LEU A 71 -3.50 10.55 1.05
#